data_AF-A0A812RV24-F1
#
_entry.id   AF-A0A812RV24-F1
#
_cell.length_a   1.000
_cell.length_b   1.000
_cell.length_c   1.000
_cell.angle_alpha   90.00
_cell.angle_beta   90.00
_cell.angle_gamma   90.00
#
_symmetry.space_group_name_H-M   'P 1'
#
loop_
_entity.id
_entity.type
_entity.pdbx_description
1 polymer ?
#
loop_
_entity_poly.entity_id
_entity_poly.type
_entity_poly.pdbx_seq_one_letter_code
_entity_poly.pdbx_strand_id
1 'polypeptide(L)'
;MASDPERRRGARLGPLLLALLAAFTLAEGLGFSLPVRRRQALGAALSSALGAALSGDAARAATASVGASPVFVDSAIFERLEHFKDIGVPATLQDPIARAAIADGTCRLVVAPGSGPFPLDGYDFWHHNPERVNSVLKALAELPSSSQPSKFVRAAKKQLPNACFFGLRAETSKLELYEPSALAKTLSNWHRVLCDPNCDDPAEEPQQQALTTGFICMAVCDTAKMKLTAAAMSSFSQSVAAAQSTATSMCAAMPWTITRGPLTPLDGLKSYDAIAAATTPWRKVCGCTA
;
A
#
# COMPACT_ATOMS: atom_id res chain seq x y z
N MET A 1 -16.35 -16.57 -55.09
CA MET A 1 -15.57 -17.82 -55.24
C MET A 1 -14.13 -17.45 -55.53
N ALA A 2 -13.25 -17.59 -54.53
CA ALA A 2 -11.81 -17.81 -54.65
C ALA A 2 -11.29 -18.01 -53.21
N SER A 3 -10.93 -19.24 -52.90
CA SER A 3 -10.35 -19.67 -51.63
C SER A 3 -8.82 -19.60 -51.73
N ASP A 4 -8.16 -18.98 -50.75
CA ASP A 4 -6.70 -18.95 -50.64
C ASP A 4 -6.21 -20.00 -49.62
N PRO A 5 -5.39 -20.99 -50.03
CA PRO A 5 -4.83 -22.01 -49.15
C PRO A 5 -3.33 -21.78 -48.93
N GLU A 6 -2.93 -21.36 -47.73
CA GLU A 6 -1.67 -21.74 -47.02
C GLU A 6 -1.21 -20.66 -46.04
N ARG A 7 -1.52 -20.85 -44.76
CA ARG A 7 -0.53 -20.62 -43.68
C ARG A 7 -0.92 -21.36 -42.40
N ARG A 8 -1.08 -22.68 -42.52
CA ARG A 8 -1.16 -23.61 -41.39
C ARG A 8 0.23 -24.22 -41.12
N ARG A 9 1.07 -23.53 -40.34
CA ARG A 9 2.17 -24.17 -39.60
C ARG A 9 2.38 -23.42 -38.28
N GLY A 10 1.68 -23.87 -37.25
CA GLY A 10 1.85 -23.37 -35.88
C GLY A 10 1.13 -24.26 -34.87
N ALA A 11 1.90 -24.85 -33.96
CA ALA A 11 1.48 -25.40 -32.67
C ALA A 11 0.67 -26.73 -32.65
N ARG A 12 1.34 -27.86 -32.93
CA ARG A 12 1.03 -29.17 -32.33
C ARG A 12 2.10 -29.62 -31.32
N LEU A 13 2.65 -28.67 -30.53
CA LEU A 13 3.69 -28.96 -29.53
C LEU A 13 3.16 -29.05 -28.08
N GLY A 14 1.96 -28.52 -27.81
CA GLY A 14 1.36 -28.48 -26.46
C GLY A 14 1.08 -29.87 -25.85
N PRO A 15 0.41 -30.80 -26.55
CA PRO A 15 0.04 -32.09 -25.96
C PRO A 15 1.25 -33.00 -25.68
N LEU A 16 2.30 -32.90 -26.51
CA LEU A 16 3.49 -33.73 -26.38
C LEU A 16 4.35 -33.30 -25.18
N LEU A 17 4.43 -32.00 -24.91
CA LEU A 17 5.19 -31.45 -23.78
C LEU A 17 4.52 -31.77 -22.44
N LEU A 18 3.18 -31.69 -22.39
CA LEU A 18 2.39 -32.10 -21.21
C LEU A 18 2.49 -33.59 -20.94
N ALA A 19 2.50 -34.44 -21.98
CA ALA A 19 2.70 -35.88 -21.83
C ALA A 19 4.11 -36.22 -21.30
N LEU A 20 5.14 -35.48 -21.72
CA LEU A 20 6.52 -35.67 -21.25
C LEU A 20 6.72 -35.24 -19.79
N LEU A 21 6.10 -34.13 -19.37
CA LEU A 21 6.14 -33.67 -17.98
C LEU A 21 5.41 -34.63 -17.03
N ALA A 22 4.25 -35.16 -17.45
CA ALA A 22 3.50 -36.16 -16.68
C ALA A 22 4.24 -37.50 -16.56
N ALA A 23 4.95 -37.93 -17.61
CA ALA A 23 5.77 -39.14 -17.56
C ALA A 23 6.99 -39.00 -16.61
N PHE A 24 7.53 -37.78 -16.46
CA PHE A 24 8.68 -37.53 -15.59
C PHE A 24 8.30 -37.54 -14.11
N THR A 25 7.17 -36.94 -13.74
CA THR A 25 6.67 -36.95 -12.35
C THR A 25 6.21 -38.35 -11.91
N LEU A 26 5.65 -39.16 -12.81
CA LEU A 26 5.32 -40.56 -12.55
C LEU A 26 6.56 -41.45 -12.33
N ALA A 27 7.67 -41.20 -13.04
CA ALA A 27 8.89 -41.98 -12.89
C ALA A 27 9.61 -41.74 -11.54
N GLU A 28 9.55 -40.51 -10.99
CA GLU A 28 10.10 -40.20 -9.68
C GLU A 28 9.26 -40.75 -8.52
N GLY A 29 7.93 -40.82 -8.69
CA GLY A 29 7.03 -41.46 -7.71
C GLY A 29 7.19 -42.98 -7.61
N LEU A 30 7.76 -43.64 -8.63
CA LEU A 30 7.97 -45.10 -8.67
C LEU A 30 9.41 -45.53 -8.31
N GLY A 31 10.25 -44.62 -7.83
CA GLY A 31 11.59 -44.96 -7.31
C GLY A 31 12.66 -45.27 -8.36
N PHE A 32 12.42 -44.97 -9.64
CA PHE A 32 13.43 -45.11 -10.68
C PHE A 32 14.40 -43.91 -10.67
N SER A 33 15.60 -44.13 -10.14
CA SER A 33 16.65 -43.11 -10.10
C SER A 33 17.44 -43.07 -11.41
N LEU A 34 17.22 -42.01 -12.21
CA LEU A 34 18.05 -41.75 -13.41
C LEU A 34 19.48 -41.35 -13.01
N PRO A 35 20.51 -41.80 -13.74
CA PRO A 35 21.89 -41.40 -13.47
C PRO A 35 22.06 -39.89 -13.64
N VAL A 36 22.83 -39.27 -12.73
CA VAL A 36 22.97 -37.80 -12.54
C VAL A 36 23.23 -37.04 -13.85
N ARG A 37 24.05 -37.60 -14.75
CA ARG A 37 24.36 -36.98 -16.06
C ARG A 37 23.14 -36.88 -16.99
N ARG A 38 22.20 -37.84 -16.93
CA ARG A 38 20.95 -37.76 -17.70
C ARG A 38 19.96 -36.77 -17.09
N ARG A 39 19.92 -36.63 -15.76
CA ARG A 39 19.10 -35.59 -15.08
C ARG A 39 19.56 -34.18 -15.46
N GLN A 40 20.87 -33.94 -15.50
CA GLN A 40 21.42 -32.64 -15.89
C GLN A 40 21.15 -32.29 -17.36
N ALA A 41 21.24 -33.27 -18.27
CA ALA A 41 20.94 -33.05 -19.69
C ALA A 41 19.44 -32.79 -19.94
N LEU A 42 18.54 -33.49 -19.23
CA LEU A 42 17.10 -33.25 -19.31
C LEU A 42 16.70 -31.92 -18.67
N GLY A 43 17.30 -31.54 -17.53
CA GLY A 43 17.09 -30.23 -16.91
C GLY A 43 17.50 -29.09 -17.83
N ALA A 44 18.66 -29.19 -18.49
CA ALA A 44 19.10 -28.20 -19.46
C ALA A 44 18.17 -28.11 -20.69
N ALA A 45 17.71 -29.26 -21.21
CA ALA A 45 16.79 -29.29 -22.35
C ALA A 45 15.39 -28.74 -22.00
N LEU A 46 14.86 -29.03 -20.80
CA LEU A 46 13.60 -28.46 -20.30
C LEU A 46 13.72 -26.97 -20.01
N SER A 47 14.81 -26.50 -19.41
CA SER A 47 15.05 -25.06 -19.20
C SER A 47 15.20 -24.31 -20.52
N SER A 48 15.85 -24.90 -21.54
CA SER A 48 15.95 -24.27 -22.87
C SER A 48 14.61 -24.28 -23.62
N ALA A 49 13.80 -25.34 -23.48
CA ALA A 49 12.48 -25.44 -24.09
C ALA A 49 11.44 -24.53 -23.40
N LEU A 50 11.47 -24.41 -22.06
CA LEU A 50 10.67 -23.42 -21.33
C LEU A 50 11.15 -22.00 -21.62
N GLY A 51 12.45 -21.76 -21.70
CA GLY A 51 13.01 -20.46 -22.05
C GLY A 51 12.59 -20.01 -23.44
N ALA A 52 12.57 -20.92 -24.42
CA ALA A 52 12.09 -20.63 -25.77
C ALA A 52 10.56 -20.45 -25.84
N ALA A 53 9.78 -21.16 -25.01
CA ALA A 53 8.33 -21.02 -24.94
C ALA A 53 7.86 -19.76 -24.19
N LEU A 54 8.68 -19.21 -23.29
CA LEU A 54 8.42 -18.01 -22.50
C LEU A 54 9.10 -16.74 -23.03
N SER A 55 9.83 -16.82 -24.15
CA SER A 55 10.40 -15.65 -24.84
C SER A 55 9.38 -14.87 -25.69
N GLY A 56 8.08 -15.16 -25.56
CA GLY A 56 7.03 -14.37 -26.17
C GLY A 56 6.69 -13.14 -25.33
N ASP A 57 6.46 -12.00 -25.99
CA ASP A 57 6.10 -10.70 -25.40
C ASP A 57 4.99 -10.75 -24.32
N ALA A 58 4.19 -11.82 -24.27
CA ALA A 58 3.17 -12.08 -23.26
C ALA A 58 3.72 -12.24 -21.82
N ALA A 59 4.89 -12.85 -21.62
CA ALA A 59 5.49 -12.99 -20.28
C ALA A 59 6.00 -11.63 -19.75
N ARG A 60 6.52 -10.79 -20.65
CA ARG A 60 6.97 -9.43 -20.34
C ARG A 60 5.78 -8.48 -20.09
N ALA A 61 4.68 -8.67 -20.81
CA ALA A 61 3.41 -7.97 -20.59
C ALA A 61 2.73 -8.34 -19.26
N ALA A 62 2.85 -9.60 -18.81
CA ALA A 62 2.32 -10.04 -17.52
C ALA A 62 3.08 -9.46 -16.31
N THR A 63 4.41 -9.30 -16.41
CA THR A 63 5.21 -8.59 -15.39
C THR A 63 5.01 -7.08 -15.42
N ALA A 64 4.66 -6.51 -16.58
CA ALA A 64 4.40 -5.07 -16.70
C ALA A 64 3.01 -4.64 -16.17
N SER A 65 2.04 -5.56 -16.03
CA SER A 65 0.67 -5.20 -15.66
C SER A 65 0.40 -5.12 -14.15
N VAL A 66 1.18 -5.85 -13.32
CA VAL A 66 1.00 -5.82 -11.84
C VAL A 66 1.43 -4.46 -11.29
N GLY A 67 2.51 -3.87 -11.81
CA GLY A 67 3.05 -2.60 -11.32
C GLY A 67 2.21 -1.36 -11.64
N ALA A 68 1.30 -1.44 -12.62
CA ALA A 68 0.41 -0.35 -13.02
C ALA A 68 -1.00 -0.45 -12.41
N SER A 69 -1.28 -1.52 -11.66
CA SER A 69 -2.60 -1.75 -11.06
C SER A 69 -2.89 -0.69 -9.97
N PRO A 70 -4.13 -0.20 -9.87
CA PRO A 70 -4.50 0.78 -8.84
C PRO A 70 -4.37 0.16 -7.45
N VAL A 71 -3.93 0.95 -6.48
CA VAL A 71 -3.76 0.49 -5.09
C VAL A 71 -5.11 0.25 -4.41
N PHE A 72 -6.07 1.15 -4.61
CA PHE A 72 -7.38 1.09 -3.96
C PHE A 72 -8.43 0.36 -4.81
N VAL A 73 -8.23 -0.95 -4.97
CA VAL A 73 -9.26 -1.86 -5.52
C VAL A 73 -10.27 -2.25 -4.44
N ASP A 74 -11.43 -2.80 -4.82
CA ASP A 74 -12.52 -3.12 -3.87
C ASP A 74 -12.10 -4.03 -2.71
N SER A 75 -11.22 -5.02 -2.96
CA SER A 75 -10.68 -5.89 -1.91
C SER A 75 -9.78 -5.14 -0.93
N ALA A 76 -8.92 -4.25 -1.43
CA ALA A 76 -8.05 -3.40 -0.61
C ALA A 76 -8.85 -2.38 0.20
N ILE A 77 -9.92 -1.82 -0.39
CA ILE A 77 -10.85 -0.95 0.31
C ILE A 77 -11.57 -1.70 1.43
N PHE A 78 -12.03 -2.93 1.15
CA PHE A 78 -12.70 -3.76 2.16
C PHE A 78 -11.79 -4.04 3.35
N GLU A 79 -10.62 -4.63 3.11
CA GLU A 79 -9.65 -4.99 4.16
C GLU A 79 -9.36 -3.78 5.05
N ARG A 80 -9.02 -2.65 4.44
CA ARG A 80 -8.60 -1.49 5.22
C ARG A 80 -9.73 -0.83 5.99
N LEU A 81 -10.91 -0.70 5.37
CA LEU A 81 -12.05 -0.08 6.04
C LEU A 81 -12.66 -0.98 7.11
N GLU A 82 -12.66 -2.30 6.94
CA GLU A 82 -13.02 -3.25 8.00
C GLU A 82 -12.08 -3.07 9.19
N HIS A 83 -10.76 -3.08 8.95
CA HIS A 83 -9.79 -2.89 10.02
C HIS A 83 -9.96 -1.54 10.75
N PHE A 84 -10.15 -0.45 10.00
CA PHE A 84 -10.43 0.85 10.59
C PHE A 84 -11.74 0.88 11.38
N LYS A 85 -12.80 0.23 10.89
CA LYS A 85 -14.10 0.21 11.56
C LYS A 85 -14.08 -0.61 12.85
N ASP A 86 -13.60 -1.85 12.77
CA ASP A 86 -13.81 -2.85 13.81
C ASP A 86 -12.71 -2.82 14.88
N ILE A 87 -11.51 -2.35 14.52
CA ILE A 87 -10.37 -2.23 15.44
C ILE A 87 -9.97 -0.76 15.63
N GLY A 88 -9.77 -0.02 14.54
CA GLY A 88 -9.25 1.36 14.59
C GLY A 88 -10.12 2.33 15.37
N VAL A 89 -11.39 2.49 15.00
CA VAL A 89 -12.33 3.44 15.63
C VAL A 89 -12.47 3.16 17.14
N PRO A 90 -12.71 1.92 17.60
CA PRO A 90 -12.77 1.62 19.02
C PRO A 90 -11.45 1.89 19.77
N ALA A 91 -10.31 1.55 19.18
CA ALA A 91 -9.00 1.66 19.84
C ALA A 91 -8.46 3.10 19.93
N THR A 92 -8.99 4.03 19.14
CA THR A 92 -8.41 5.37 18.97
C THR A 92 -9.28 6.50 19.53
N LEU A 93 -10.30 6.18 20.36
CA LEU A 93 -11.24 7.19 20.87
C LEU A 93 -10.56 8.40 21.54
N GLN A 94 -9.43 8.19 22.23
CA GLN A 94 -8.66 9.23 22.92
C GLN A 94 -7.33 9.58 22.23
N ASP A 95 -7.07 9.06 21.03
CA ASP A 95 -5.84 9.34 20.28
C ASP A 95 -6.15 10.27 19.08
N PRO A 96 -5.93 11.60 19.21
CA PRO A 96 -6.26 12.54 18.14
C PRO A 96 -5.46 12.31 16.86
N ILE A 97 -4.23 11.78 16.95
CA ILE A 97 -3.35 11.53 15.79
C ILE A 97 -3.89 10.35 15.00
N ALA A 98 -4.17 9.24 15.69
CA ALA A 98 -4.70 8.04 15.04
C ALA A 98 -6.10 8.28 14.47
N ARG A 99 -6.95 9.07 15.15
CA ARG A 99 -8.26 9.49 14.64
C ARG A 99 -8.14 10.28 13.33
N ALA A 100 -7.22 11.24 13.26
CA ALA A 100 -6.98 12.03 12.06
C ALA A 100 -6.48 11.15 10.90
N ALA A 101 -5.54 10.23 11.18
CA ALA A 101 -5.02 9.28 10.20
C ALA A 101 -6.10 8.33 9.67
N ILE A 102 -6.97 7.79 10.56
CA ILE A 102 -8.08 6.93 10.14
C ILE A 102 -9.08 7.70 9.27
N ALA A 103 -9.43 8.93 9.65
CA ALA A 103 -10.36 9.75 8.87
C ALA A 103 -9.80 10.07 7.48
N ASP A 104 -8.54 10.50 7.41
CA ASP A 104 -7.84 10.75 6.14
C ASP A 104 -7.75 9.48 5.27
N GLY A 105 -7.28 8.37 5.84
CA GLY A 105 -7.16 7.11 5.11
C GLY A 105 -8.52 6.60 4.61
N THR A 106 -9.57 6.69 5.43
CA THR A 106 -10.95 6.35 5.05
C THR A 106 -11.39 7.12 3.81
N CYS A 107 -11.12 8.43 3.78
CA CYS A 107 -11.52 9.27 2.66
C CYS A 107 -10.72 8.99 1.40
N ARG A 108 -9.41 8.76 1.49
CA ARG A 108 -8.59 8.39 0.32
C ARG A 108 -8.98 7.06 -0.32
N LEU A 109 -9.51 6.13 0.47
CA LEU A 109 -9.96 4.82 -0.02
C LEU A 109 -11.22 4.92 -0.90
N VAL A 110 -12.08 5.93 -0.68
CA VAL A 110 -13.40 6.01 -1.32
C VAL A 110 -13.63 7.24 -2.18
N VAL A 111 -12.75 8.24 -2.09
CA VAL A 111 -12.79 9.47 -2.88
C VAL A 111 -11.67 9.42 -3.91
N ALA A 112 -12.03 9.54 -5.19
CA ALA A 112 -11.03 9.57 -6.25
C ALA A 112 -10.15 10.84 -6.15
N PRO A 113 -8.84 10.76 -6.45
CA PRO A 113 -7.98 11.94 -6.49
C PRO A 113 -8.55 13.05 -7.38
N GLY A 114 -8.55 14.28 -6.88
CA GLY A 114 -9.10 15.45 -7.59
C GLY A 114 -10.63 15.50 -7.67
N SER A 115 -11.35 14.55 -7.05
CA SER A 115 -12.81 14.60 -6.94
C SER A 115 -13.26 15.32 -5.67
N GLY A 116 -14.47 15.86 -5.72
CA GLY A 116 -15.07 16.60 -4.60
C GLY A 116 -14.80 18.10 -4.62
N PRO A 117 -15.31 18.84 -3.62
CA PRO A 117 -15.20 20.29 -3.55
C PRO A 117 -13.77 20.82 -3.30
N PHE A 118 -12.86 19.98 -2.82
CA PHE A 118 -11.45 20.33 -2.59
C PHE A 118 -10.56 19.08 -2.59
N PRO A 119 -9.25 19.21 -2.88
CA PRO A 119 -8.33 18.09 -2.90
C PRO A 119 -8.05 17.57 -1.48
N LEU A 120 -8.06 16.25 -1.31
CA LEU A 120 -7.60 15.58 -0.10
C LEU A 120 -6.07 15.53 -0.08
N ASP A 121 -5.44 16.55 0.47
CA ASP A 121 -3.97 16.71 0.56
C ASP A 121 -3.35 16.12 1.84
N GLY A 122 -4.18 15.54 2.71
CA GLY A 122 -3.81 15.04 4.02
C GLY A 122 -3.99 16.02 5.17
N TYR A 123 -4.00 17.32 4.90
CA TYR A 123 -4.15 18.34 5.94
C TYR A 123 -5.60 18.66 6.30
N ASP A 124 -6.54 18.24 5.46
CA ASP A 124 -7.97 18.37 5.72
C ASP A 124 -8.43 17.75 7.04
N PHE A 125 -7.85 16.61 7.46
CA PHE A 125 -8.20 15.95 8.73
C PHE A 125 -7.14 16.18 9.80
N TRP A 126 -5.89 16.36 9.38
CA TRP A 126 -4.76 16.62 10.26
C TRP A 126 -4.85 17.97 10.95
N HIS A 127 -5.25 19.02 10.23
CA HIS A 127 -5.39 20.37 10.79
C HIS A 127 -6.81 20.68 11.28
N HIS A 128 -7.85 20.03 10.72
CA HIS A 128 -9.26 20.39 10.96
C HIS A 128 -10.01 19.35 11.83
N ASN A 129 -9.41 19.01 12.98
CA ASN A 129 -9.95 18.19 14.06
C ASN A 129 -10.64 19.11 15.11
N PRO A 130 -11.78 18.76 15.74
CA PRO A 130 -12.41 17.43 15.79
C PRO A 130 -13.63 17.20 14.90
N GLU A 131 -14.30 18.24 14.40
CA GLU A 131 -15.62 18.06 13.77
C GLU A 131 -15.57 17.19 12.49
N ARG A 132 -14.60 17.46 11.61
CA ARG A 132 -14.48 16.71 10.33
C ARG A 132 -14.07 15.26 10.58
N VAL A 133 -13.12 15.06 11.49
CA VAL A 133 -12.68 13.74 11.94
C VAL A 133 -13.88 12.97 12.53
N ASN A 134 -14.65 13.59 13.42
CA ASN A 134 -15.82 12.96 14.03
C ASN A 134 -16.89 12.56 13.01
N SER A 135 -17.12 13.39 11.98
CA SER A 135 -18.06 13.07 10.90
C SER A 135 -17.66 11.80 10.15
N VAL A 136 -16.38 11.68 9.75
CA VAL A 136 -15.87 10.50 9.03
C VAL A 136 -15.90 9.26 9.92
N LEU A 137 -15.41 9.36 11.17
CA LEU A 137 -15.37 8.22 12.08
C LEU A 137 -16.78 7.72 12.44
N LYS A 138 -17.76 8.62 12.58
CA LYS A 138 -19.16 8.26 12.77
C LYS A 138 -19.71 7.50 11.56
N ALA A 139 -19.52 8.04 10.35
CA ALA A 139 -20.00 7.38 9.13
C ALA A 139 -19.33 6.00 8.91
N LEU A 140 -18.04 5.88 9.25
CA LEU A 140 -17.31 4.61 9.21
C LEU A 140 -17.88 3.59 10.21
N ALA A 141 -18.16 4.02 11.45
CA ALA A 141 -18.78 3.19 12.48
C ALA A 141 -20.19 2.74 12.11
N GLU A 142 -20.93 3.52 11.30
CA GLU A 142 -22.29 3.22 10.84
C GLU A 142 -22.36 2.31 9.59
N LEU A 143 -21.22 1.97 8.96
CA LEU A 143 -21.19 1.01 7.85
C LEU A 143 -21.82 -0.34 8.24
N PRO A 144 -22.39 -1.10 7.28
CA PRO A 144 -22.94 -2.42 7.57
C PRO A 144 -21.85 -3.39 8.08
N SER A 145 -22.27 -4.56 8.56
CA SER A 145 -21.35 -5.63 8.97
C SER A 145 -20.35 -6.00 7.86
N SER A 146 -19.11 -6.29 8.26
CA SER A 146 -18.03 -6.77 7.38
C SER A 146 -18.24 -8.20 6.87
N SER A 147 -19.22 -8.94 7.40
CA SER A 147 -19.51 -10.33 6.98
C SER A 147 -19.94 -10.47 5.51
N GLN A 148 -20.23 -9.36 4.82
CA GLN A 148 -20.57 -9.32 3.40
C GLN A 148 -19.70 -8.28 2.67
N PRO A 149 -18.47 -8.64 2.24
CA PRO A 149 -17.49 -7.69 1.73
C PRO A 149 -17.98 -6.79 0.58
N SER A 150 -18.69 -7.38 -0.39
CA SER A 150 -19.21 -6.62 -1.53
C SER A 150 -20.30 -5.61 -1.13
N LYS A 151 -21.19 -5.98 -0.19
CA LYS A 151 -22.21 -5.09 0.36
C LYS A 151 -21.58 -3.98 1.19
N PHE A 152 -20.54 -4.31 1.96
CA PHE A 152 -19.77 -3.38 2.76
C PHE A 152 -19.11 -2.30 1.89
N VAL A 153 -18.31 -2.68 0.89
CA VAL A 153 -17.60 -1.73 0.02
C VAL A 153 -18.57 -0.84 -0.74
N ARG A 154 -19.68 -1.41 -1.25
CA ARG A 154 -20.71 -0.61 -1.94
C ARG A 154 -21.36 0.41 -1.00
N ALA A 155 -21.60 0.05 0.26
CA ALA A 155 -22.11 1.00 1.24
C ALA A 155 -21.08 2.09 1.56
N ALA A 156 -19.81 1.70 1.76
CA ALA A 156 -18.70 2.62 2.00
C ALA A 156 -18.55 3.67 0.90
N LYS A 157 -18.46 3.24 -0.36
CA LYS A 157 -18.37 4.14 -1.53
C LYS A 157 -19.58 5.05 -1.72
N LYS A 158 -20.74 4.67 -1.18
CA LYS A 158 -21.96 5.49 -1.23
C LYS A 158 -22.04 6.50 -0.08
N GLN A 159 -21.65 6.11 1.14
CA GLN A 159 -21.91 6.88 2.35
C GLN A 159 -20.74 7.79 2.74
N LEU A 160 -19.51 7.28 2.68
CA LEU A 160 -18.33 7.98 3.19
C LEU A 160 -17.98 9.27 2.44
N PRO A 161 -18.12 9.39 1.10
CA PRO A 161 -17.77 10.63 0.40
C PRO A 161 -18.48 11.87 0.97
N ASN A 162 -19.74 11.75 1.40
CA ASN A 162 -20.45 12.88 2.02
C ASN A 162 -19.83 13.30 3.35
N ALA A 163 -19.37 12.35 4.16
CA ALA A 163 -18.71 12.63 5.43
C ALA A 163 -17.32 13.26 5.23
N CYS A 164 -16.59 12.81 4.18
CA CYS A 164 -15.26 13.33 3.84
C CYS A 164 -15.26 14.83 3.50
N PHE A 165 -16.35 15.33 2.94
CA PHE A 165 -16.51 16.73 2.56
C PHE A 165 -17.42 17.52 3.51
N PHE A 166 -17.69 17.00 4.70
CA PHE A 166 -18.46 17.69 5.73
C PHE A 166 -17.67 18.86 6.34
N GLY A 167 -18.38 19.96 6.61
CA GLY A 167 -17.87 21.15 7.31
C GLY A 167 -17.16 22.16 6.42
N LEU A 168 -16.98 23.38 6.93
CA LEU A 168 -16.14 24.41 6.31
C LEU A 168 -14.68 24.22 6.75
N ARG A 169 -13.71 24.57 5.90
CA ARG A 169 -12.28 24.67 6.27
C ARG A 169 -12.10 25.89 7.19
N ALA A 170 -12.42 25.76 8.47
CA ALA A 170 -11.94 26.69 9.48
C ALA A 170 -10.52 26.29 9.84
N GLU A 171 -9.51 27.09 9.50
CA GLU A 171 -8.12 26.79 9.85
C GLU A 171 -7.98 26.71 11.38
N THR A 172 -8.01 25.49 11.93
CA THR A 172 -7.58 25.23 13.30
C THR A 172 -6.08 24.97 13.34
N SER A 173 -5.47 25.23 14.48
CA SER A 173 -4.03 25.19 14.75
C SER A 173 -3.33 23.94 14.18
N LYS A 174 -2.38 24.15 13.26
CA LYS A 174 -1.75 23.11 12.43
C LYS A 174 -1.14 21.95 13.23
N LEU A 175 -0.37 22.25 14.27
CA LEU A 175 0.31 21.24 15.10
C LEU A 175 -0.11 21.26 16.56
N GLU A 176 -0.73 22.33 17.05
CA GLU A 176 -1.04 22.49 18.49
C GLU A 176 -2.08 21.46 18.98
N LEU A 177 -2.74 20.76 18.06
CA LEU A 177 -3.66 19.65 18.34
C LEU A 177 -2.98 18.38 18.84
N TYR A 178 -1.67 18.26 18.66
CA TYR A 178 -0.92 17.05 18.96
C TYR A 178 0.11 17.32 20.04
N GLU A 179 0.35 16.34 20.91
CA GLU A 179 1.48 16.40 21.83
C GLU A 179 2.73 15.92 21.09
N PRO A 180 3.86 16.68 21.08
CA PRO A 180 5.06 16.28 20.34
C PRO A 180 5.55 14.87 20.70
N SER A 181 5.50 14.51 21.99
CA SER A 181 5.92 13.17 22.43
C SER A 181 5.01 12.07 21.90
N ALA A 182 3.70 12.33 21.79
CA ALA A 182 2.75 11.40 21.18
C ALA A 182 3.01 11.28 19.68
N LEU A 183 3.26 12.40 18.99
CA LEU A 183 3.59 12.41 17.57
C LEU A 183 4.88 11.63 17.26
N ALA A 184 5.92 11.83 18.05
CA ALA A 184 7.18 11.12 17.87
C ALA A 184 7.02 9.60 18.04
N LYS A 185 6.26 9.18 19.06
CA LYS A 185 5.90 7.77 19.28
C LYS A 185 5.08 7.20 18.11
N THR A 186 4.10 7.95 17.62
CA THR A 186 3.27 7.51 16.49
C THR A 186 4.09 7.38 15.21
N LEU A 187 5.00 8.32 14.92
CA LEU A 187 5.95 8.20 13.81
C LEU A 187 6.86 6.98 13.96
N SER A 188 7.35 6.69 15.17
CA SER A 188 8.13 5.48 15.46
C SER A 188 7.32 4.21 15.13
N ASN A 189 6.06 4.16 15.56
CA ASN A 189 5.16 3.04 15.29
C ASN A 189 4.84 2.88 13.79
N TRP A 190 4.51 3.97 13.08
CA TRP A 190 4.25 3.91 11.63
C TRP A 190 5.49 3.49 10.84
N HIS A 191 6.66 3.94 11.28
CA HIS A 191 7.91 3.49 10.69
C HIS A 191 8.15 2.00 10.94
N ARG A 192 7.89 1.53 12.17
CA ARG A 192 8.01 0.11 12.52
C ARG A 192 7.14 -0.77 11.64
N VAL A 193 5.84 -0.47 11.53
CA VAL A 193 4.95 -1.28 10.69
C VAL A 193 5.36 -1.28 9.21
N LEU A 194 6.03 -0.21 8.74
CA LEU A 194 6.47 -0.11 7.35
C LEU A 194 7.79 -0.85 7.08
N CYS A 195 8.70 -0.89 8.05
CA CYS A 195 10.10 -1.25 7.83
C CYS A 195 10.65 -2.39 8.69
N ASP A 196 9.93 -2.79 9.74
CA ASP A 196 10.33 -3.94 10.57
C ASP A 196 9.69 -5.22 10.02
N PRO A 197 10.50 -6.16 9.47
CA PRO A 197 9.97 -7.43 8.97
C PRO A 197 9.43 -8.34 10.08
N ASN A 198 9.71 -8.04 11.36
CA ASN A 198 9.21 -8.79 12.50
C ASN A 198 8.09 -8.07 13.25
N CYS A 199 7.51 -7.00 12.69
CA CYS A 199 6.35 -6.36 13.28
C CYS A 199 5.17 -7.34 13.29
N ASP A 200 4.42 -7.39 14.41
CA ASP A 200 3.24 -8.27 14.54
C ASP A 200 2.13 -7.93 13.54
N ASP A 201 2.03 -6.65 13.14
CA ASP A 201 1.07 -6.14 12.16
C ASP A 201 1.82 -5.23 11.16
N PRO A 202 2.56 -5.81 10.20
CA PRO A 202 3.30 -5.05 9.20
C PRO A 202 2.37 -4.52 8.10
N ALA A 203 2.77 -3.40 7.49
CA ALA A 203 2.13 -2.86 6.29
C ALA A 203 2.58 -3.66 5.05
N GLU A 204 2.07 -4.89 4.92
CA GLU A 204 2.44 -5.82 3.84
C GLU A 204 1.76 -5.46 2.53
N GLU A 205 0.53 -4.97 2.60
CA GLU A 205 -0.29 -4.72 1.41
C GLU A 205 -0.08 -3.30 0.84
N PRO A 206 -0.16 -3.11 -0.49
CA PRO A 206 0.12 -1.82 -1.11
C PRO A 206 -0.74 -0.66 -0.59
N GLN A 207 -2.01 -0.90 -0.23
CA GLN A 207 -2.88 0.11 0.38
C GLN A 207 -2.42 0.51 1.78
N GLN A 208 -1.91 -0.44 2.56
CA GLN A 208 -1.40 -0.18 3.90
C GLN A 208 -0.10 0.63 3.80
N GLN A 209 0.78 0.29 2.86
CA GLN A 209 2.02 1.01 2.57
C GLN A 209 1.76 2.44 2.09
N ALA A 210 0.85 2.63 1.14
CA ALA A 210 0.50 3.94 0.61
C ALA A 210 -0.08 4.86 1.70
N LEU A 211 -1.01 4.33 2.52
CA LEU A 211 -1.62 5.09 3.61
C LEU A 211 -0.61 5.42 4.71
N THR A 212 0.14 4.43 5.18
CA THR A 212 1.14 4.62 6.25
C THR A 212 2.21 5.64 5.82
N THR A 213 2.69 5.54 4.58
CA THR A 213 3.62 6.52 4.00
C THR A 213 3.00 7.91 3.97
N GLY A 214 1.75 8.02 3.53
CA GLY A 214 1.01 9.28 3.55
C GLY A 214 0.93 9.90 4.95
N PHE A 215 0.63 9.10 5.97
CA PHE A 215 0.56 9.56 7.36
C PHE A 215 1.91 10.05 7.90
N ILE A 216 2.98 9.30 7.64
CA ILE A 216 4.34 9.72 7.99
C ILE A 216 4.65 11.05 7.29
N CYS A 217 4.41 11.15 5.99
CA CYS A 217 4.74 12.33 5.21
C CYS A 217 3.96 13.58 5.64
N MET A 218 2.69 13.45 6.02
CA MET A 218 1.92 14.57 6.59
C MET A 218 2.61 15.13 7.83
N ALA A 219 2.90 14.27 8.80
CA ALA A 219 3.54 14.68 10.05
C ALA A 219 4.96 15.24 9.82
N VAL A 220 5.75 14.62 8.94
CA VAL A 220 7.12 15.04 8.64
C VAL A 220 7.16 16.40 7.96
N CYS A 221 6.34 16.62 6.94
CA CYS A 221 6.31 17.91 6.26
C CYS A 221 5.80 19.00 7.20
N ASP A 222 4.73 18.75 7.95
CA ASP A 222 4.11 19.74 8.83
C ASP A 222 5.03 20.14 10.00
N THR A 223 5.69 19.17 10.66
CA THR A 223 6.68 19.46 11.71
C THR A 223 7.86 20.27 11.20
N ALA A 224 8.24 20.09 9.94
CA ALA A 224 9.27 20.90 9.27
C ALA A 224 8.76 22.27 8.79
N LYS A 225 7.49 22.63 9.05
CA LYS A 225 6.81 23.83 8.54
C LYS A 225 6.80 23.88 7.01
N MET A 226 6.78 22.71 6.38
CA MET A 226 6.72 22.51 4.94
C MET A 226 5.34 21.95 4.55
N LYS A 227 5.01 22.05 3.26
CA LYS A 227 3.75 21.53 2.71
C LYS A 227 3.97 20.21 2.01
N LEU A 228 3.07 19.28 2.25
CA LEU A 228 2.87 18.11 1.41
C LEU A 228 1.81 18.45 0.36
N THR A 229 2.15 18.32 -0.91
CA THR A 229 1.22 18.66 -2.00
C THR A 229 0.24 17.52 -2.24
N ALA A 230 -0.97 17.83 -2.71
CA ALA A 230 -1.94 16.82 -3.13
C ALA A 230 -1.38 15.86 -4.21
N ALA A 231 -0.51 16.37 -5.09
CA ALA A 231 0.15 15.56 -6.10
C ALA A 231 1.15 14.56 -5.50
N ALA A 232 2.00 15.01 -4.57
CA ALA A 232 2.89 14.13 -3.82
C ALA A 232 2.09 13.08 -3.04
N MET A 233 1.01 13.49 -2.39
CA MET A 233 0.14 12.59 -1.66
C MET A 233 -0.49 11.51 -2.56
N SER A 234 -1.04 11.91 -3.70
CA SER A 234 -1.66 10.99 -4.65
C SER A 234 -0.64 10.05 -5.30
N SER A 235 0.64 10.42 -5.35
CA SER A 235 1.68 9.59 -5.94
C SER A 235 1.90 8.28 -5.17
N PHE A 236 1.71 8.30 -3.85
CA PHE A 236 1.91 7.12 -3.00
C PHE A 236 0.92 5.98 -3.30
N SER A 237 -0.26 6.32 -3.83
CA SER A 237 -1.31 5.35 -4.17
C SER A 237 -1.57 5.24 -5.68
N GLN A 238 -0.70 5.82 -6.52
CA GLN A 238 -0.90 5.85 -7.97
C GLN A 238 -0.92 4.44 -8.58
N SER A 239 -0.07 3.56 -8.07
CA SER A 239 -0.04 2.15 -8.43
C SER A 239 0.60 1.30 -7.35
N VAL A 240 0.41 -0.02 -7.43
CA VAL A 240 1.07 -0.99 -6.53
C VAL A 240 2.59 -0.80 -6.51
N ALA A 241 3.22 -0.62 -7.67
CA ALA A 241 4.67 -0.39 -7.73
C ALA A 241 5.07 0.94 -7.09
N ALA A 242 4.24 1.99 -7.23
CA ALA A 242 4.51 3.27 -6.58
C ALA A 242 4.49 3.12 -5.06
N ALA A 243 3.46 2.49 -4.49
CA ALA A 243 3.34 2.27 -3.05
C ALA A 243 4.55 1.49 -2.48
N GLN A 244 4.91 0.38 -3.12
CA GLN A 244 6.05 -0.45 -2.72
C GLN A 244 7.40 0.28 -2.84
N SER A 245 7.59 1.02 -3.94
CA SER A 245 8.81 1.80 -4.18
C SER A 245 8.97 2.93 -3.17
N THR A 246 7.87 3.63 -2.84
CA THR A 246 7.92 4.68 -1.83
C THR A 246 8.16 4.09 -0.44
N ALA A 247 7.50 3.00 -0.06
CA ALA A 247 7.76 2.31 1.21
C ALA A 247 9.24 1.89 1.33
N THR A 248 9.79 1.28 0.28
CA THR A 248 11.22 0.92 0.22
C THR A 248 12.11 2.16 0.40
N SER A 249 11.76 3.28 -0.24
CA SER A 249 12.48 4.54 -0.13
C SER A 249 12.40 5.14 1.27
N MET A 250 11.25 5.03 1.95
CA MET A 250 11.08 5.45 3.34
C MET A 250 11.99 4.66 4.28
N CYS A 251 12.02 3.33 4.13
CA CYS A 251 12.89 2.46 4.92
C CYS A 251 14.38 2.68 4.59
N ALA A 252 14.73 2.96 3.34
CA ALA A 252 16.12 3.29 2.98
C ALA A 252 16.58 4.64 3.55
N ALA A 253 15.69 5.63 3.61
CA ALA A 253 15.98 6.95 4.13
C ALA A 253 16.23 6.95 5.66
N MET A 254 15.47 6.12 6.41
CA MET A 254 15.73 5.88 7.82
C MET A 254 15.77 4.38 8.10
N PRO A 255 16.94 3.72 7.97
CA PRO A 255 17.02 2.27 8.06
C PRO A 255 16.52 1.71 9.41
N TRP A 256 15.74 0.63 9.31
CA TRP A 256 15.36 -0.20 10.45
C TRP A 256 16.34 -1.35 10.61
N THR A 257 16.72 -1.64 11.86
CA THR A 257 17.55 -2.79 12.20
C THR A 257 16.77 -3.72 13.12
N ILE A 258 16.79 -5.02 12.81
CA ILE A 258 16.05 -6.04 13.57
C ILE A 258 16.42 -6.04 15.06
N THR A 259 17.67 -5.70 15.41
CA THR A 259 18.17 -5.77 16.78
C THR A 259 18.08 -4.47 17.57
N ARG A 260 17.98 -3.30 16.91
CA ARG A 260 18.04 -1.98 17.57
C ARG A 260 16.88 -1.05 17.20
N GLY A 261 15.97 -1.48 16.33
CA GLY A 261 14.93 -0.63 15.78
C GLY A 261 15.49 0.39 14.77
N PRO A 262 14.90 1.59 14.67
CA PRO A 262 15.34 2.59 13.70
C PRO A 262 16.73 3.13 14.07
N LEU A 263 17.62 3.32 13.08
CA LEU A 263 18.93 3.91 13.33
C LEU A 263 18.85 5.32 13.93
N THR A 264 17.80 6.07 13.56
CA THR A 264 17.44 7.34 14.17
C THR A 264 16.23 7.12 15.08
N PRO A 265 16.41 7.03 16.41
CA PRO A 265 15.29 6.86 17.33
C PRO A 265 14.41 8.10 17.35
N LEU A 266 13.11 7.90 17.20
CA LEU A 266 12.10 8.96 17.37
C LEU A 266 11.48 8.93 18.77
N ASP A 267 11.54 7.80 19.46
CA ASP A 267 10.98 7.66 20.80
C ASP A 267 11.69 8.58 21.79
N GLY A 268 10.91 9.36 22.53
CA GLY A 268 11.41 10.29 23.55
C GLY A 268 11.69 11.72 23.07
N LEU A 269 11.49 12.02 21.78
CA LEU A 269 11.54 13.40 21.29
C LEU A 269 10.34 14.19 21.84
N LYS A 270 10.60 15.40 22.36
CA LYS A 270 9.60 16.22 23.09
C LYS A 270 9.26 17.55 22.44
N SER A 271 9.79 17.85 21.25
CA SER A 271 9.51 19.09 20.54
C SER A 271 9.40 18.87 19.04
N TYR A 272 8.62 19.72 18.37
CA TYR A 272 8.47 19.67 16.92
C TYR A 272 9.77 19.91 16.16
N ASP A 273 10.62 20.81 16.65
CA ASP A 273 11.93 21.06 16.04
C ASP A 273 12.83 19.81 16.11
N ALA A 274 12.79 19.06 17.22
CA ALA A 274 13.54 17.82 17.36
C ALA A 274 13.01 16.72 16.43
N ILE A 275 11.68 16.57 16.33
CA ILE A 275 11.04 15.64 15.39
C ILE A 275 11.38 16.01 13.95
N ALA A 276 11.28 17.28 13.60
CA ALA A 276 11.61 17.77 12.28
C ALA A 276 13.08 17.48 11.94
N ALA A 277 14.01 17.78 12.85
CA ALA A 277 15.43 17.50 12.65
C ALA A 277 15.69 16.00 12.42
N ALA A 278 15.13 15.14 13.27
CA ALA A 278 15.30 13.68 13.18
C ALA A 278 14.70 13.09 11.89
N THR A 279 13.60 13.66 11.40
CA THR A 279 12.89 13.16 10.21
C THR A 279 13.31 13.81 8.88
N THR A 280 14.40 14.60 8.88
CA THR A 280 14.97 15.21 7.67
C THR A 280 15.16 14.22 6.51
N PRO A 281 15.64 12.97 6.72
CA PRO A 281 15.83 12.02 5.61
C PRO A 281 14.54 11.69 4.84
N TRP A 282 13.38 11.67 5.51
CA TRP A 282 12.09 11.38 4.87
C TRP A 282 11.56 12.53 4.02
N ARG A 283 11.94 13.79 4.30
CA ARG A 283 11.36 14.96 3.61
C ARG A 283 11.49 14.90 2.09
N LYS A 284 12.63 14.37 1.60
CA LYS A 284 12.85 14.19 0.16
C LYS A 284 11.94 13.11 -0.43
N VAL A 285 11.77 11.99 0.28
CA VAL A 285 10.86 10.91 -0.15
C VAL A 285 9.42 11.40 -0.18
N CYS A 286 9.04 12.18 0.83
CA CYS A 286 7.72 12.78 0.94
C CYS A 286 7.44 13.90 -0.07
N GLY A 287 8.47 14.45 -0.72
CA GLY A 287 8.29 15.61 -1.61
C GLY A 287 7.82 16.87 -0.88
N CYS A 288 8.26 17.09 0.37
CA CYS A 288 7.90 18.29 1.11
C CYS A 288 8.43 19.55 0.40
N THR A 289 7.58 20.58 0.26
CA THR A 289 7.94 21.87 -0.34
C THR A 289 7.85 22.99 0.69
N ALA A 290 8.77 23.96 0.65
CA ALA A 290 8.72 25.15 1.50
C ALA A 290 7.48 26.03 1.20
#